data_AF-A0A5K1C0T4-F1
#
_entry.id   AF-A0A5K1C0T4-F1
#
_cell.length_a   1.000
_cell.length_b   1.000
_cell.length_c   1.000
_cell.angle_alpha   90.00
_cell.angle_beta   90.00
_cell.angle_gamma   90.00
#
_symmetry.space_group_name_H-M   'P 1'
#
loop_
_entity.id
_entity.type
_entity.pdbx_description
1 polymer ?
#
loop_
_entity_poly.entity_id
_entity_poly.type
_entity_poly.pdbx_seq_one_letter_code
_entity_poly.pdbx_strand_id
1 'polypeptide(L)' 'VYGGEARISTLRKLFPWMDDKKSLASEEELSKVEGKASLLAAVDYYVSMQSDIFISASPGNMHNAL' A
#
# COMPACT_ATOMS: atom_id res chain seq x y z
N VAL A 1 15.15 3.33 -2.09
CA VAL A 1 15.49 3.24 -3.54
C VAL A 1 14.92 4.39 -4.38
N TYR A 2 13.79 5.04 -4.04
CA TYR A 2 13.22 6.16 -4.83
C TYR A 2 13.03 7.50 -4.08
N GLY A 3 13.93 7.84 -3.15
CA GLY A 3 13.82 9.09 -2.36
C GLY A 3 13.05 8.98 -1.04
N GLY A 4 12.48 7.81 -0.74
CA GLY A 4 12.01 7.40 0.60
C GLY A 4 11.14 8.46 1.28
N GLU A 5 11.49 8.80 2.51
CA GLU A 5 10.76 9.76 3.35
C GLU A 5 10.63 11.14 2.70
N ALA A 6 11.65 11.62 1.99
CA ALA A 6 11.60 12.96 1.39
C ALA A 6 10.44 13.10 0.40
N ARG A 7 10.14 12.05 -0.40
CA ARG A 7 9.01 12.08 -1.34
C ARG A 7 7.67 11.86 -0.67
N ILE A 8 7.60 10.93 0.29
CA ILE A 8 6.32 10.64 0.97
C ILE A 8 5.91 11.78 1.90
N SER A 9 6.86 12.56 2.42
CA SER A 9 6.58 13.71 3.28
C SER A 9 5.73 14.78 2.60
N THR A 10 5.97 15.04 1.31
CA THR A 10 5.16 15.96 0.51
C THR A 10 3.74 15.45 0.34
N LEU A 11 3.57 14.14 0.08
CA LEU A 11 2.26 13.50 0.02
C LEU A 11 1.54 13.55 1.37
N ARG A 12 2.21 13.27 2.49
CA ARG A 12 1.61 13.36 3.85
C ARG A 12 1.12 14.77 4.18
N LYS A 13 1.77 15.82 3.67
CA LYS A 13 1.30 17.21 3.83
C LYS A 13 0.01 17.50 3.05
N LEU A 14 -0.16 16.90 1.88
CA LEU A 14 -1.35 17.06 1.04
C LEU A 14 -2.50 16.13 1.47
N PHE A 15 -2.16 14.95 1.97
CA PHE A 15 -3.07 13.89 2.40
C PHE A 15 -2.78 13.54 3.87
N PRO A 16 -3.32 14.31 4.83
CA PRO A 16 -2.98 14.13 6.25
C PRO A 16 -3.47 12.80 6.85
N TRP A 17 -4.45 12.16 6.21
CA TRP A 17 -5.03 10.86 6.63
C TRP A 17 -4.49 9.69 5.80
N MET A 18 -3.23 9.78 5.36
CA MET A 18 -2.60 8.74 4.55
C MET A 18 -2.04 7.62 5.42
N ASP A 19 -2.59 6.43 5.24
CA ASP A 19 -2.14 5.17 5.85
C ASP A 19 -1.44 4.27 4.84
N ASP A 20 -0.67 3.31 5.35
CA ASP A 20 -0.08 2.23 4.57
C ASP A 20 -0.43 0.87 5.18
N LYS A 21 -0.23 -0.22 4.43
CA LYS A 21 -0.59 -1.56 4.90
C LYS A 21 0.10 -2.01 6.19
N LYS A 22 1.19 -1.39 6.59
CA LYS A 22 1.87 -1.69 7.85
C LYS A 22 1.25 -0.94 9.03
N SER A 23 0.59 0.20 8.81
CA SER A 23 -0.17 0.89 9.86
C SER A 23 -1.54 0.25 10.10
N LEU A 24 -2.04 -0.60 9.20
CA LEU A 24 -3.34 -1.26 9.30
C LEU A 24 -3.38 -2.52 10.19
N ALA A 25 -2.25 -3.10 10.56
CA ALA A 25 -2.16 -4.39 11.25
C ALA A 25 -1.22 -4.33 12.46
N SER A 26 -1.45 -5.17 13.47
CA SER A 26 -0.55 -5.24 14.64
C SER A 26 0.79 -5.87 14.28
N GLU A 27 1.82 -5.65 15.10
CA GLU A 27 3.12 -6.28 14.91
C GLU A 27 3.02 -7.82 14.92
N GLU A 28 2.14 -8.38 15.76
CA GLU A 28 1.88 -9.82 15.82
C GLU A 28 1.22 -10.34 14.54
N GLU A 29 0.36 -9.56 13.90
CA GLU A 29 -0.26 -9.93 12.62
C GLU A 29 0.74 -9.84 11.47
N LEU A 30 1.53 -8.77 11.44
CA LEU A 30 2.56 -8.54 10.42
C LEU A 30 3.67 -9.61 10.47
N SER A 31 4.06 -10.07 11.66
CA SER A 31 5.09 -11.11 11.81
C SER A 31 4.73 -12.42 11.10
N LYS A 32 3.44 -12.75 10.93
CA LYS A 32 2.98 -13.96 10.24
C LYS A 32 3.25 -13.93 8.72
N VAL A 33 3.36 -12.73 8.17
CA VAL A 33 3.53 -12.46 6.73
C VAL A 33 4.85 -11.77 6.40
N GLU A 34 5.75 -11.65 7.37
CA GLU A 34 7.07 -11.07 7.19
C GLU A 34 7.85 -11.82 6.08
N GLY A 35 8.48 -11.06 5.18
CA GLY A 35 9.18 -11.60 4.01
C GLY A 35 8.27 -12.18 2.91
N LYS A 36 6.95 -12.28 3.11
CA LYS A 36 6.00 -12.85 2.13
C LYS A 36 5.31 -11.74 1.34
N ALA A 37 6.07 -11.12 0.42
CA ALA A 37 5.61 -9.96 -0.35
C ALA A 37 4.28 -10.18 -1.09
N SER A 38 4.05 -11.37 -1.69
CA SER A 38 2.81 -11.68 -2.39
C SER A 38 1.58 -11.72 -1.47
N LEU A 39 1.74 -12.18 -0.21
CA LEU A 39 0.64 -12.16 0.75
C LEU A 39 0.32 -10.73 1.21
N LEU A 40 1.37 -9.91 1.42
CA LEU A 40 1.18 -8.49 1.72
C LEU A 40 0.56 -7.71 0.55
N ALA A 41 0.72 -8.16 -0.68
CA ALA A 41 0.07 -7.56 -1.85
C ALA A 41 -1.43 -7.88 -1.93
N ALA A 42 -1.90 -8.97 -1.30
CA ALA A 42 -3.32 -9.30 -1.25
C ALA A 42 -4.14 -8.23 -0.49
N VAL A 43 -3.53 -7.60 0.52
CA VAL A 43 -4.15 -6.48 1.26
C VAL A 43 -4.31 -5.26 0.35
N ASP A 44 -3.26 -4.90 -0.40
CA ASP A 44 -3.32 -3.78 -1.36
C ASP A 44 -4.44 -4.02 -2.38
N TYR A 45 -4.59 -5.26 -2.86
CA TYR A 45 -5.62 -5.65 -3.80
C TYR A 45 -7.03 -5.53 -3.22
N TYR A 46 -7.25 -6.08 -2.03
CA TYR A 46 -8.55 -6.06 -1.37
C TYR A 46 -9.02 -4.62 -1.08
N VAL A 47 -8.14 -3.78 -0.53
CA VAL A 47 -8.45 -2.37 -0.27
C VAL A 47 -8.78 -1.65 -1.58
N SER A 48 -8.01 -1.90 -2.64
CA SER A 48 -8.26 -1.29 -3.95
C SER A 48 -9.61 -1.68 -4.54
N MET A 49 -10.03 -2.96 -4.41
CA MET A 49 -11.36 -3.41 -4.84
C MET A 49 -12.52 -2.74 -4.09
N GLN A 50 -12.29 -2.31 -2.85
CA GLN A 50 -13.31 -1.67 -2.01
C GLN A 50 -13.22 -0.13 -2.05
N SER A 51 -12.32 0.43 -2.85
CA SER A 51 -12.11 1.87 -2.93
C SER A 51 -12.94 2.50 -4.05
N ASP A 52 -13.46 3.71 -3.82
CA ASP A 52 -14.17 4.46 -4.86
C ASP A 52 -13.25 4.88 -6.03
N ILE A 53 -11.97 5.11 -5.74
CA ILE A 53 -10.97 5.55 -6.69
C ILE A 53 -9.70 4.72 -6.50
N PHE A 54 -9.23 4.12 -7.60
CA PHE A 54 -7.95 3.43 -7.67
C PHE A 54 -7.01 4.14 -8.66
N ILE A 55 -5.74 4.31 -8.27
CA ILE A 55 -4.70 4.91 -9.10
C ILE A 55 -3.48 3.99 -9.12
N SER A 56 -3.06 3.54 -10.30
CA SER A 56 -1.82 2.78 -10.47
C SER A 56 -0.67 3.66 -10.94
N ALA A 57 0.54 3.38 -10.45
CA ALA A 57 1.76 4.03 -10.90
C ALA A 57 2.31 3.47 -12.22
N SER A 58 1.88 2.27 -12.63
CA SER A 58 2.33 1.62 -13.88
C SER A 58 1.33 0.55 -14.37
N PRO A 59 1.37 0.17 -15.66
CA PRO A 59 0.53 -0.89 -16.20
C PRO A 59 1.05 -2.29 -15.81
N GLY A 60 1.01 -2.59 -14.51
CA GLY A 60 1.45 -3.87 -13.93
C GLY A 60 0.30 -4.80 -13.53
N ASN A 61 0.63 -5.87 -12.81
CA ASN A 61 -0.33 -6.93 -12.46
C ASN A 61 -1.57 -6.41 -11.70
N MET A 62 -1.41 -5.48 -10.76
CA MET A 62 -2.55 -4.88 -10.05
C MET A 62 -3.43 -4.02 -10.97
N HIS A 63 -2.81 -3.27 -11.89
CA HIS A 63 -3.54 -2.45 -12.86
C HIS A 63 -4.36 -3.29 -13.83
N ASN A 64 -3.85 -4.43 -14.26
CA ASN A 64 -4.55 -5.27 -15.22
C ASN A 64 -5.70 -6.07 -14.60
N ALA A 65 -5.82 -6.08 -13.28
CA ALA A 65 -6.72 -6.93 -12.54
C ALA A 65 -7.87 -6.15 -11.85
N LEU A 66 -7.75 -4.82 -11.76
CA LEU A 66 -8.71 -3.87 -11.20
C LEU A 66 -9.21 -2.91 -12.29
#